data_AF-A0AAD7CDJ6-F1
#
_entry.id   AF-A0AAD7CDJ6-F1
#
_cell.length_a   1.000
_cell.length_b   1.000
_cell.length_c   1.000
_cell.angle_alpha   90.00
_cell.angle_beta   90.00
_cell.angle_gamma   90.00
#
_symmetry.space_group_name_H-M   'P 1'
#
loop_
_entity.id
_entity.type
_entity.pdbx_description
1 polymer ?
#
loop_
_entity_poly.entity_id
_entity_poly.type
_entity_poly.pdbx_seq_one_letter_code
_entity_poly.pdbx_strand_id
1 'polypeptide(L)'
;MFSRNNTQAFMDANFSEAQHTFLLRKFDSSGIVKQKAAATREHNAKKAETKHQKRQALVDKRDALAAHAAGVKIVTDIATLKEYSKAQLEDQLAAHRQFDLAIPKLIPAKSNLKNNMQRLEHLLAAVERYNRSVRYDSVAMSDVEDDG
;
A
#
# COMPACT_ATOMS: atom_id res chain seq x y z
N MET A 1 8.20 -9.92 -33.31
CA MET A 1 7.22 -10.82 -33.97
C MET A 1 7.79 -11.54 -35.20
N PHE A 2 9.05 -11.30 -35.62
CA PHE A 2 9.68 -11.96 -36.77
C PHE A 2 10.41 -13.27 -36.45
N SER A 3 10.72 -13.55 -35.17
CA SER A 3 11.46 -14.76 -34.79
C SER A 3 10.62 -16.03 -34.68
N ARG A 4 9.28 -15.92 -34.63
CA ARG A 4 8.39 -17.07 -34.40
C ARG A 4 7.92 -17.77 -35.67
N ASN A 5 7.90 -17.10 -36.82
CA ASN A 5 7.35 -17.63 -38.08
C ASN A 5 8.41 -17.82 -39.19
N ASN A 6 9.70 -17.82 -38.84
CA ASN A 6 10.81 -17.96 -39.79
C ASN A 6 10.71 -17.00 -41.00
N THR A 7 10.05 -15.85 -40.79
CA THR A 7 9.76 -14.89 -41.85
C THR A 7 11.02 -14.22 -42.38
N GLN A 8 12.09 -14.15 -41.59
CA GLN A 8 13.37 -13.63 -42.06
C GLN A 8 13.99 -14.55 -43.12
N ALA A 9 14.06 -15.86 -42.86
CA ALA A 9 14.61 -16.83 -43.82
C ALA A 9 13.79 -16.88 -45.12
N PHE A 10 12.47 -16.73 -45.04
CA PHE A 10 11.61 -16.61 -46.23
C PHE A 10 11.91 -15.32 -47.03
N MET A 11 12.07 -14.19 -46.34
CA MET A 11 12.37 -12.91 -47.00
C MET A 11 13.75 -12.94 -47.66
N ASP A 12 14.75 -13.50 -46.98
CA ASP A 12 16.13 -13.62 -47.49
C ASP A 12 16.22 -14.58 -48.69
N ALA A 13 15.36 -15.60 -48.75
CA ALA A 13 15.31 -16.56 -49.87
C ALA A 13 14.59 -16.02 -51.11
N ASN A 14 13.65 -15.08 -50.95
CA ASN A 14 12.78 -14.61 -52.04
C ASN A 14 13.07 -13.17 -52.49
N PHE A 15 13.80 -12.39 -51.68
CA PHE A 15 14.11 -11.00 -51.99
C PHE A 15 15.62 -10.76 -51.89
N SER A 16 16.16 -10.08 -52.90
CA SER A 16 17.51 -9.53 -52.81
C SER A 16 17.57 -8.38 -51.79
N GLU A 17 18.75 -8.13 -51.24
CA GLU A 17 18.97 -7.05 -50.27
C GLU A 17 18.47 -5.69 -50.78
N ALA A 18 18.70 -5.38 -52.06
CA ALA A 18 18.20 -4.15 -52.69
C ALA A 18 16.66 -4.05 -52.72
N GLN A 19 15.96 -5.17 -52.93
CA GLN A 19 14.50 -5.22 -52.88
C GLN A 19 13.98 -5.08 -51.44
N HIS A 20 14.69 -5.66 -50.47
CA HIS A 20 14.38 -5.51 -49.05
C HIS A 20 14.49 -4.04 -48.61
N THR A 21 15.59 -3.36 -48.97
CA THR A 21 15.79 -1.93 -48.70
C THR A 21 14.74 -1.06 -49.40
N PHE A 22 14.38 -1.38 -50.65
CA PHE A 22 13.35 -0.66 -51.39
C PHE A 22 11.95 -0.79 -50.74
N LEU A 23 11.57 -2.00 -50.33
CA LEU A 23 10.31 -2.26 -49.64
C LEU A 23 10.23 -1.53 -48.29
N LEU A 24 11.31 -1.56 -47.50
CA LEU A 24 11.39 -0.81 -46.23
C LEU A 24 11.24 0.70 -46.46
N ARG A 25 11.90 1.25 -47.48
CA ARG A 25 11.83 2.68 -47.82
C ARG A 25 10.44 3.11 -48.30
N LYS A 26 9.77 2.28 -49.12
CA LYS A 26 8.38 2.50 -49.55
C LYS A 26 7.41 2.40 -48.37
N PHE A 27 7.60 1.44 -47.47
CA PHE A 27 6.76 1.28 -46.30
C PHE A 27 6.87 2.50 -45.35
N ASP A 28 8.06 3.03 -45.16
CA ASP A 28 8.31 4.18 -44.28
C ASP A 28 7.86 5.52 -44.89
N SER A 29 7.77 5.63 -46.23
CA SER A 29 7.22 6.82 -46.92
C SER A 29 5.75 7.11 -46.57
N SER A 30 5.01 6.11 -46.10
CA SER A 30 3.61 6.26 -45.67
C SER A 30 3.46 6.89 -44.27
N GLY A 31 4.54 6.98 -43.49
CA GLY A 31 4.51 7.49 -42.11
C GLY A 31 3.75 6.60 -41.10
N ILE A 32 3.17 5.47 -41.54
CA ILE A 32 2.33 4.59 -40.71
C ILE A 32 3.09 4.06 -39.49
N VAL A 33 4.38 3.74 -39.65
CA VAL A 33 5.23 3.26 -38.55
C VAL A 33 5.40 4.34 -37.48
N LYS A 34 5.64 5.60 -37.90
CA LYS A 34 5.72 6.75 -36.99
C LYS A 34 4.38 7.01 -36.27
N GLN A 35 3.26 6.92 -36.99
CA GLN A 35 1.92 7.06 -36.40
C GLN A 35 1.63 5.96 -35.38
N LYS A 36 1.91 4.70 -35.70
CA LYS A 36 1.75 3.57 -34.76
C LYS A 36 2.64 3.72 -33.52
N ALA A 37 3.89 4.15 -33.70
CA ALA A 37 4.80 4.41 -32.60
C ALA A 37 4.30 5.55 -31.69
N ALA A 38 3.80 6.64 -32.28
CA ALA A 38 3.21 7.75 -31.55
C ALA A 38 1.95 7.33 -30.77
N ALA A 39 1.03 6.60 -31.41
CA ALA A 39 -0.17 6.09 -30.76
C ALA A 39 0.15 5.12 -29.61
N THR A 40 1.15 4.25 -29.80
CA THR A 40 1.62 3.33 -28.76
C THR A 40 2.22 4.10 -27.58
N ARG A 41 3.03 5.13 -27.87
CA ARG A 41 3.63 5.99 -26.84
C ARG A 41 2.55 6.73 -26.05
N GLU A 42 1.57 7.33 -26.74
CA GLU A 42 0.47 8.05 -26.11
C GLU A 42 -0.39 7.13 -25.23
N HIS A 43 -0.75 5.95 -25.73
CA HIS A 43 -1.49 4.95 -24.96
C HIS A 43 -0.72 4.53 -23.70
N ASN A 44 0.58 4.25 -23.83
CA ASN A 44 1.41 3.87 -22.70
C ASN A 44 1.57 5.01 -21.68
N ALA A 45 1.70 6.26 -22.15
CA ALA A 45 1.73 7.43 -21.29
C ALA A 45 0.42 7.58 -20.49
N LYS A 46 -0.75 7.48 -21.15
CA LYS A 46 -2.05 7.51 -20.47
C LYS A 46 -2.20 6.38 -19.44
N LYS A 47 -1.73 5.17 -19.77
CA LYS A 47 -1.75 4.03 -18.85
C LYS A 47 -0.81 4.22 -17.66
N ALA A 48 0.35 4.83 -17.86
CA ALA A 48 1.28 5.16 -16.79
C ALA A 48 0.69 6.23 -15.86
N GLU A 49 0.12 7.29 -16.45
CA GLU A 49 -0.51 8.40 -15.73
C GLU A 49 -1.67 7.92 -14.84
N THR A 50 -2.59 7.15 -15.41
CA THR A 50 -3.71 6.57 -14.63
C THR A 50 -3.24 5.66 -13.50
N LYS A 51 -2.14 4.90 -13.70
CA LYS A 51 -1.54 4.08 -12.65
C LYS A 51 -0.89 4.95 -11.56
N HIS A 52 -0.24 6.05 -11.94
CA HIS A 52 0.35 6.99 -11.01
C HIS A 52 -0.74 7.66 -10.16
N GLN A 53 -1.78 8.20 -10.78
CA GLN A 53 -2.91 8.83 -10.10
C GLN A 53 -3.60 7.88 -9.10
N LYS A 54 -3.85 6.62 -9.51
CA LYS A 54 -4.42 5.61 -8.59
C LYS A 54 -3.50 5.32 -7.40
N ARG A 55 -2.19 5.25 -7.62
CA ARG A 55 -1.21 5.05 -6.53
C ARG A 55 -1.18 6.25 -5.59
N GLN A 56 -1.15 7.46 -6.14
CA GLN A 56 -1.16 8.68 -5.34
C GLN A 56 -2.43 8.76 -4.47
N ALA A 57 -3.60 8.53 -5.05
CA ALA A 57 -4.86 8.52 -4.30
C ALA A 57 -4.89 7.46 -3.17
N LEU A 58 -4.24 6.31 -3.35
CA LEU A 58 -4.10 5.30 -2.30
C LEU A 58 -3.16 5.76 -1.17
N VAL A 59 -2.07 6.44 -1.52
CA VAL A 59 -1.13 7.03 -0.56
C VAL A 59 -1.83 8.15 0.21
N ASP A 60 -2.47 9.09 -0.48
CA ASP A 60 -3.20 10.20 0.14
C ASP A 60 -4.28 9.70 1.09
N LYS A 61 -5.03 8.66 0.68
CA LYS A 61 -6.04 8.03 1.54
C LYS A 61 -5.42 7.37 2.77
N ARG A 62 -4.29 6.69 2.63
CA ARG A 62 -3.58 6.07 3.75
C ARG A 62 -3.07 7.13 4.72
N ASP A 63 -2.49 8.19 4.19
CA ASP A 63 -1.89 9.26 4.99
C ASP A 63 -2.98 10.09 5.69
N ALA A 64 -4.13 10.32 5.05
CA ALA A 64 -5.31 10.91 5.69
C ALA A 64 -5.86 10.06 6.84
N LEU A 65 -5.91 8.73 6.66
CA LEU A 65 -6.32 7.82 7.74
C LEU A 65 -5.31 7.80 8.90
N ALA A 66 -4.01 7.88 8.60
CA ALA A 66 -2.97 7.97 9.61
C ALA A 66 -3.06 9.29 10.39
N ALA A 67 -3.29 10.41 9.71
CA ALA A 67 -3.51 11.72 10.32
C ALA A 67 -4.75 11.73 11.23
N HIS A 68 -5.86 11.14 10.76
CA HIS A 68 -7.06 10.97 11.58
C HIS A 68 -6.77 10.18 12.85
N ALA A 69 -6.14 9.01 12.72
CA ALA A 69 -5.80 8.16 13.86
C ALA A 69 -4.83 8.82 14.85
N ALA A 70 -3.91 9.67 14.37
CA ALA A 70 -3.00 10.43 15.24
C ALA A 70 -3.72 11.51 16.08
N GLY A 71 -4.86 12.03 15.58
CA GLY A 71 -5.69 12.99 16.31
C GLY A 71 -6.65 12.34 17.32
N VAL A 72 -6.81 11.01 17.30
CA VAL A 72 -7.70 10.30 18.22
C VAL A 72 -7.04 10.21 19.60
N LYS A 73 -7.70 10.80 20.60
CA LYS A 73 -7.29 10.65 22.00
C LYS A 73 -7.47 9.18 22.42
N ILE A 74 -6.37 8.54 22.83
CA ILE A 74 -6.39 7.18 23.34
C ILE A 74 -7.11 7.15 24.69
N VAL A 75 -8.10 6.27 24.81
CA VAL A 75 -8.85 6.06 26.05
C VAL A 75 -8.44 4.72 26.65
N THR A 76 -8.01 4.73 27.91
CA THR A 76 -7.53 3.56 28.65
C THR A 76 -8.52 3.03 29.67
N ASP A 77 -9.67 3.68 29.83
CA ASP A 77 -10.73 3.22 30.70
C ASP A 77 -11.57 2.12 30.03
N ILE A 78 -11.64 0.97 30.67
CA ILE A 78 -12.32 -0.22 30.16
C ILE A 78 -13.85 -0.05 30.15
N ALA A 79 -14.41 0.71 31.10
CA ALA A 79 -15.85 0.89 31.20
C ALA A 79 -16.38 1.68 29.98
N THR A 80 -15.75 2.81 29.68
CA THR A 80 -16.07 3.63 28.50
C THR A 80 -15.91 2.88 27.19
N LEU A 81 -14.88 2.04 27.04
CA LEU A 81 -14.65 1.28 25.80
C LEU A 81 -15.74 0.27 25.47
N LYS A 82 -16.45 -0.27 26.48
CA LYS A 82 -17.55 -1.22 26.25
C LYS A 82 -18.79 -0.55 25.64
N GLU A 83 -18.95 0.75 25.84
CA GLU A 83 -20.09 1.53 25.33
C GLU A 83 -19.84 2.07 23.91
N TYR A 84 -18.64 1.87 23.37
CA TYR A 84 -18.26 2.43 22.08
C TYR A 84 -18.98 1.74 20.93
N SER A 85 -19.43 2.56 19.98
CA SER A 85 -19.90 2.10 18.69
C SER A 85 -18.76 1.46 17.88
N LYS A 86 -19.13 0.67 16.86
CA LYS A 86 -18.17 0.04 15.95
C LYS A 86 -17.16 1.03 15.35
N ALA A 87 -17.62 2.23 14.99
CA ALA A 87 -16.74 3.26 14.40
C ALA A 87 -15.70 3.75 15.42
N GLN A 88 -16.15 4.06 16.64
CA GLN A 88 -15.26 4.50 17.73
C GLN A 88 -14.25 3.42 18.12
N LEU A 89 -14.65 2.15 18.14
CA LEU A 89 -13.74 1.03 18.37
C LEU A 89 -12.70 0.89 17.26
N GLU A 90 -13.08 1.11 16.00
CA GLU A 90 -12.14 1.11 14.88
C GLU A 90 -11.12 2.25 14.96
N ASP A 91 -11.57 3.45 15.36
CA ASP A 91 -10.72 4.62 15.53
C ASP A 91 -9.72 4.42 16.68
N GLN A 92 -10.18 3.91 17.83
CA GLN A 92 -9.29 3.59 18.95
C GLN A 92 -8.27 2.51 18.57
N LEU A 93 -8.70 1.43 17.90
CA LEU A 93 -7.76 0.41 17.41
C LEU A 93 -6.77 0.96 16.39
N ALA A 94 -7.18 1.89 15.53
CA ALA A 94 -6.28 2.54 14.58
C ALA A 94 -5.23 3.38 15.30
N ALA A 95 -5.63 4.14 16.32
CA ALA A 95 -4.72 4.90 17.17
C ALA A 95 -3.74 3.98 17.92
N HIS A 96 -4.23 2.96 18.63
CA HIS A 96 -3.36 2.01 19.35
C HIS A 96 -2.36 1.28 18.45
N ARG A 97 -2.72 0.96 17.20
CA ARG A 97 -1.79 0.35 16.23
C ARG A 97 -0.62 1.25 15.84
N GLN A 98 -0.73 2.58 15.99
CA GLN A 98 0.39 3.50 15.73
C GLN A 98 1.49 3.36 16.79
N PHE A 99 1.11 2.97 18.01
CA PHE A 99 2.00 2.79 19.15
C PHE A 99 2.40 1.31 19.37
N ASP A 100 1.82 0.38 18.61
CA ASP A 100 2.20 -1.04 18.64
C ASP A 100 3.51 -1.28 17.88
N LEU A 101 4.62 -1.12 18.60
CA LEU A 101 5.99 -1.33 18.11
C LEU A 101 6.44 -2.81 18.19
N ALA A 102 5.58 -3.72 18.65
CA ALA A 102 5.91 -5.13 18.81
C ALA A 102 6.08 -5.85 17.45
N ILE A 103 7.00 -6.83 17.41
CA ILE A 103 7.22 -7.72 16.27
C ILE A 103 7.13 -9.17 16.79
N PRO A 104 6.11 -9.96 16.40
CA PRO A 104 4.98 -9.60 15.54
C PRO A 104 4.01 -8.60 16.21
N LYS A 105 3.25 -7.87 15.38
CA LYS A 105 2.23 -6.91 15.87
C LYS A 105 1.20 -7.62 16.74
N LEU A 106 0.93 -7.05 17.92
CA LEU A 106 -0.01 -7.60 18.89
C LEU A 106 -1.46 -7.22 18.57
N ILE A 107 -1.66 -6.12 17.84
CA ILE A 107 -2.98 -5.67 17.38
C ILE A 107 -3.16 -6.07 15.90
N PRO A 108 -4.08 -7.01 15.58
CA PRO A 108 -4.29 -7.46 14.21
C PRO A 108 -4.71 -6.33 13.27
N ALA A 109 -4.43 -6.48 11.97
CA ALA A 109 -4.89 -5.53 10.94
C ALA A 109 -6.42 -5.45 10.87
N LYS A 110 -6.97 -4.30 10.42
CA LYS A 110 -8.42 -4.08 10.28
C LYS A 110 -9.12 -5.17 9.45
N SER A 111 -8.48 -5.66 8.39
CA SER A 111 -8.99 -6.73 7.53
C SER A 111 -9.26 -8.05 8.26
N ASN A 112 -8.59 -8.28 9.39
CA ASN A 112 -8.66 -9.54 10.13
C ASN A 112 -9.72 -9.49 11.25
N LEU A 113 -10.29 -8.32 11.54
CA LEU A 113 -11.30 -8.12 12.58
C LEU A 113 -12.69 -8.00 11.94
N LYS A 114 -13.47 -9.08 12.02
CA LYS A 114 -14.76 -9.18 11.30
C LYS A 114 -15.91 -8.57 12.11
N ASN A 115 -16.03 -8.91 13.39
CA ASN A 115 -17.17 -8.50 14.23
C ASN A 115 -16.78 -7.49 15.33
N ASN A 116 -17.77 -6.91 16.00
CA ASN A 116 -17.53 -5.89 17.02
C ASN A 116 -16.89 -6.46 18.29
N MET A 117 -17.24 -7.70 18.65
CA MET A 117 -16.68 -8.37 19.83
C MET A 117 -15.17 -8.58 19.69
N GLN A 118 -14.68 -9.05 18.53
CA GLN A 118 -13.25 -9.20 18.26
C GLN A 118 -12.52 -7.85 18.35
N ARG A 119 -13.14 -6.76 17.86
CA ARG A 119 -12.55 -5.42 17.97
C ARG A 119 -12.40 -5.01 19.43
N LEU A 120 -13.46 -5.17 20.22
CA LEU A 120 -13.46 -4.86 21.64
C LEU A 120 -12.43 -5.71 22.40
N GLU A 121 -12.38 -7.01 22.17
CA GLU A 121 -11.44 -7.93 22.82
C GLU A 121 -9.97 -7.52 22.57
N HIS A 122 -9.61 -7.25 21.32
CA HIS A 122 -8.25 -6.81 21.01
C HIS A 122 -7.92 -5.42 21.56
N LEU A 123 -8.91 -4.52 21.64
CA LEU A 123 -8.73 -3.20 22.23
C LEU A 123 -8.52 -3.29 23.75
N LEU A 124 -9.34 -4.08 24.44
CA LEU A 124 -9.19 -4.35 25.87
C LEU A 124 -7.83 -4.97 26.18
N ALA A 125 -7.41 -5.98 25.41
CA ALA A 125 -6.10 -6.59 25.56
C ALA A 125 -4.94 -5.59 25.33
N ALA A 126 -5.09 -4.64 24.39
CA ALA A 126 -4.11 -3.59 24.17
C ALA A 126 -4.02 -2.61 25.34
N VAL A 127 -5.17 -2.20 25.87
CA VAL A 127 -5.27 -1.30 27.02
C VAL A 127 -4.75 -1.96 28.30
N GLU A 128 -5.05 -3.24 28.54
CA GLU A 128 -4.52 -3.98 29.68
C GLU A 128 -2.99 -4.10 29.63
N ARG A 129 -2.41 -4.33 28.44
CA ARG A 129 -0.95 -4.35 28.26
C ARG A 129 -0.33 -2.99 28.59
N TYR A 130 -0.93 -1.92 28.10
CA TYR A 130 -0.49 -0.55 28.39
C TYR A 130 -0.58 -0.22 29.88
N ASN A 131 -1.72 -0.53 30.51
CA ASN A 131 -1.91 -0.28 31.94
C ASN A 131 -0.94 -1.10 32.79
N ARG A 132 -0.56 -2.30 32.33
CA ARG A 132 0.47 -3.11 32.99
C ARG A 132 1.85 -2.48 32.85
N SER A 133 2.28 -2.06 31.67
CA SER A 133 3.61 -1.46 31.47
C SER A 133 3.78 -0.19 32.30
N VAL A 134 2.78 0.69 32.31
CA VAL A 134 2.82 1.94 33.10
C VAL A 134 2.99 1.68 34.60
N ARG A 135 2.37 0.61 35.13
CA ARG A 135 2.49 0.23 36.55
C ARG A 135 3.87 -0.33 36.90
N TYR A 136 4.56 -0.99 35.97
CA TYR A 136 5.91 -1.49 36.23
C TYR A 136 6.94 -0.36 36.20
N ASP A 137 6.80 0.60 35.29
CA ASP A 137 7.69 1.76 35.24
C ASP A 137 7.57 2.66 36.47
N SER A 138 6.37 2.73 37.10
CA SER A 138 6.20 3.50 38.34
C SER A 138 6.82 2.85 39.58
N VAL A 139 6.97 1.51 39.58
CA VAL A 139 7.56 0.77 40.71
C VAL A 139 9.09 0.70 40.57
N ALA A 140 9.61 0.60 39.35
CA ALA A 140 11.06 0.57 39.11
C ALA A 140 11.79 1.88 39.47
N MET A 141 11.07 3.00 39.61
CA MET A 141 11.63 4.30 39.98
C MET A 141 11.53 4.62 41.48
N SER A 142 10.76 3.86 42.26
CA SER A 142 10.66 4.07 43.72
C SER A 142 11.73 3.32 44.51
N ASP A 143 12.43 2.35 43.90
CA ASP A 143 13.43 1.51 44.57
C ASP A 143 14.88 1.99 44.32
N VAL A 144 15.09 3.21 43.80
CA VAL A 144 16.42 3.78 43.49
C VAL A 144 16.83 4.91 44.46
N GLU A 145 15.99 5.25 45.44
CA GLU A 145 16.29 6.29 46.44
C GLU A 145 16.28 5.73 47.87
N ASP A 146 17.11 4.73 48.19
CA ASP A 146 17.51 4.45 49.58
C ASP A 146 18.82 3.65 49.65
N ASP A 147 19.94 4.28 49.28
CA ASP A 147 21.30 3.87 49.68
C ASP A 147 22.25 5.07 49.50
N GLY A 148 22.20 5.99 50.47
CA GLY A 148 23.07 7.17 50.56
C GLY A 148 23.17 7.71 51.98
#